data_AF-A0A2C6MEE7-F1
#
_entry.id   AF-A0A2C6MEE7-F1
#
_cell.length_a   1.000
_cell.length_b   1.000
_cell.length_c   1.000
_cell.angle_alpha   90.00
_cell.angle_beta   90.00
_cell.angle_gamma   90.00
#
_symmetry.space_group_name_H-M   'P 1'
#
loop_
_entity.id
_entity.type
_entity.pdbx_description
1 polymer ?
#
loop_
_entity_poly.entity_id
_entity_poly.type
_entity_poly.pdbx_seq_one_letter_code
_entity_poly.pdbx_strand_id
1 'polypeptide(L)'
;MDEANNYLLKICNKLNAKPQDTRDGQSALACLEQERANLLTLPPMFDSARVVNARVDKYATIVVDQNHYSVPDHLVGELVMVKIYSSRICCFYKDAKIAEHARLTGCHEWRLELSHYLETLKKKPGALAGSMALQQADQKIKQIFETYYTKKEKEFIELMQ
;
A
#
# COMPACT_ATOMS: atom_id res chain seq x y z
N MET A 1 -18.60 3.19 -6.62
CA MET A 1 -17.57 3.48 -7.65
C MET A 1 -17.38 2.28 -8.58
N ASP A 2 -17.27 1.08 -8.03
CA ASP A 2 -17.06 -0.14 -8.82
C ASP A 2 -18.19 -0.46 -9.80
N GLU A 3 -19.45 -0.22 -9.42
CA GLU A 3 -20.60 -0.40 -10.31
C GLU A 3 -20.54 0.53 -11.54
N ALA A 4 -20.10 1.78 -11.35
CA ALA A 4 -19.93 2.74 -12.45
C ALA A 4 -18.78 2.33 -13.37
N ASN A 5 -17.65 1.89 -12.81
CA ASN A 5 -16.52 1.38 -13.58
C ASN A 5 -16.92 0.14 -14.41
N ASN A 6 -17.69 -0.78 -13.82
CA ASN A 6 -18.22 -1.95 -14.50
C ASN A 6 -19.19 -1.57 -15.62
N TYR A 7 -20.03 -0.56 -15.41
CA TYR A 7 -20.91 -0.03 -16.45
C TYR A 7 -20.12 0.56 -17.61
N LEU A 8 -19.14 1.44 -17.34
CA LEU A 8 -18.28 2.03 -18.35
C LEU A 8 -17.54 0.96 -19.15
N LEU A 9 -17.00 -0.06 -18.47
CA LEU A 9 -16.33 -1.19 -19.12
C LEU A 9 -17.27 -1.92 -20.09
N LYS A 10 -18.52 -2.18 -19.69
CA LYS A 10 -19.54 -2.77 -20.58
C LYS A 10 -19.79 -1.91 -21.82
N ILE A 11 -19.89 -0.59 -21.66
CA ILE A 11 -20.09 0.33 -22.78
C ILE A 11 -18.86 0.34 -23.70
N CYS A 12 -17.64 0.44 -23.17
CA CYS A 12 -16.41 0.36 -23.95
C CYS A 12 -16.35 -0.92 -24.78
N ASN A 13 -16.68 -2.07 -24.17
CA ASN A 13 -16.71 -3.35 -24.87
C ASN A 13 -17.75 -3.37 -26.00
N LYS A 14 -18.93 -2.81 -25.76
CA LYS A 14 -19.98 -2.68 -26.78
C LYS A 14 -19.53 -1.81 -27.96
N LEU A 15 -18.85 -0.69 -27.67
CA LEU A 15 -18.33 0.21 -28.70
C LEU A 15 -17.20 -0.45 -29.50
N ASN A 16 -16.28 -1.13 -28.82
CA ASN A 16 -15.17 -1.84 -29.47
C ASN A 16 -15.63 -3.00 -30.36
N ALA A 17 -16.77 -3.61 -30.04
CA ALA A 17 -17.38 -4.69 -30.83
C ALA A 17 -18.24 -4.20 -32.00
N LYS A 18 -18.56 -2.89 -32.08
CA LYS A 18 -19.41 -2.35 -33.14
C LYS A 18 -18.66 -2.39 -34.49
N PRO A 19 -19.27 -2.91 -35.57
CA PRO A 19 -18.67 -2.85 -36.91
C PRO A 19 -18.60 -1.41 -37.41
N GLN A 20 -17.54 -1.08 -38.14
CA GLN A 20 -17.29 0.25 -38.67
C GLN A 20 -17.20 0.21 -40.20
N ASP A 21 -17.99 1.06 -40.87
CA ASP A 21 -18.01 1.14 -42.33
C ASP A 21 -16.66 1.62 -42.89
N THR A 22 -15.92 2.43 -42.12
CA THR A 22 -14.56 2.89 -42.47
C THR A 22 -13.49 1.78 -42.41
N ARG A 23 -13.85 0.59 -41.92
CA ARG A 23 -12.97 -0.58 -41.78
C ARG A 23 -13.59 -1.82 -42.44
N ASP A 24 -14.29 -1.62 -43.55
CA ASP A 24 -14.93 -2.69 -44.33
C ASP A 24 -15.84 -3.60 -43.48
N GLY A 25 -16.54 -3.00 -42.49
CA GLY A 25 -17.45 -3.73 -41.60
C GLY A 25 -16.76 -4.47 -40.45
N GLN A 26 -15.44 -4.40 -40.31
CA GLN A 26 -14.74 -4.96 -39.15
C GLN A 26 -14.94 -4.11 -37.90
N SER A 27 -14.89 -4.75 -36.73
CA SER A 27 -14.90 -4.07 -35.44
C SER A 27 -13.49 -3.69 -35.00
N ALA A 28 -13.37 -2.69 -34.13
CA ALA A 28 -12.07 -2.28 -33.59
C ALA A 28 -11.34 -3.43 -32.88
N LEU A 29 -12.08 -4.32 -32.21
CA LEU A 29 -11.54 -5.51 -31.55
C LEU A 29 -10.95 -6.51 -32.57
N ALA A 30 -11.65 -6.75 -33.69
CA ALA A 30 -11.17 -7.67 -34.73
C ALA A 30 -9.87 -7.18 -35.37
N CYS A 31 -9.77 -5.87 -35.65
CA CYS A 31 -8.53 -5.28 -36.18
C CYS A 31 -7.37 -5.40 -35.18
N LEU A 32 -7.62 -5.12 -33.89
CA LEU A 32 -6.60 -5.26 -32.85
C LEU A 32 -6.04 -6.69 -32.76
N GLU A 33 -6.89 -7.70 -32.94
CA GLU A 33 -6.46 -9.10 -32.87
C GLU A 33 -5.60 -9.49 -34.08
N GLN A 34 -5.88 -8.96 -35.27
CA GLN A 34 -5.05 -9.14 -36.46
C GLN A 34 -3.67 -8.48 -36.30
N GLU A 35 -3.62 -7.29 -35.71
CA GLU A 35 -2.38 -6.54 -35.49
C GLU A 35 -1.55 -7.06 -34.30
N ARG A 36 -2.13 -7.90 -33.44
CA ARG A 36 -1.49 -8.36 -32.19
C ARG A 36 -0.12 -9.00 -32.43
N ALA A 37 0.05 -9.74 -33.53
CA ALA A 37 1.32 -10.37 -33.89
C ALA A 37 2.43 -9.37 -34.28
N ASN A 38 2.07 -8.14 -34.64
CA ASN A 38 2.99 -7.08 -35.02
C ASN A 38 3.34 -6.13 -33.86
N LEU A 39 2.73 -6.31 -32.68
CA LEU A 39 2.98 -5.46 -31.53
C LEU A 39 4.37 -5.74 -30.93
N LEU A 40 5.01 -4.68 -30.44
CA LEU A 40 6.25 -4.79 -29.68
C LEU A 40 6.00 -5.51 -28.36
N THR A 41 7.06 -6.15 -27.84
CA THR A 41 7.04 -6.71 -26.48
C THR A 41 6.69 -5.63 -25.47
N LEU A 42 5.81 -5.98 -24.53
CA LEU A 42 5.40 -5.08 -23.46
C LEU A 42 6.63 -4.58 -22.68
N PRO A 43 6.90 -3.26 -22.63
CA PRO A 43 7.98 -2.74 -21.79
C PRO A 43 7.67 -3.00 -20.30
N PRO A 44 8.67 -2.91 -19.42
CA PRO A 44 8.43 -3.01 -17.98
C PRO A 44 7.40 -1.96 -17.54
N MET A 45 6.68 -2.27 -16.46
CA MET A 45 5.67 -1.36 -15.92
C MET A 45 6.28 0.03 -15.67
N PHE A 46 5.62 1.05 -16.20
CA PHE A 46 6.03 2.43 -15.98
C PHE A 46 5.86 2.79 -14.50
N ASP A 47 6.93 3.28 -13.88
CA ASP A 47 6.92 3.67 -12.47
C ASP A 47 6.31 5.07 -12.31
N SER A 48 4.97 5.13 -12.30
CA SER A 48 4.19 6.36 -12.16
C SER A 48 4.15 6.93 -10.73
N ALA A 49 5.23 6.76 -9.97
CA ALA A 49 5.35 7.26 -8.62
C ALA A 49 5.90 8.68 -8.57
N ARG A 50 5.37 9.49 -7.66
CA ARG A 50 6.09 10.68 -7.17
C ARG A 50 7.11 10.23 -6.13
N VAL A 51 8.38 10.53 -6.35
CA VAL A 51 9.47 10.17 -5.43
C VAL A 51 9.83 11.37 -4.57
N VAL A 52 9.88 11.17 -3.26
CA VAL A 52 10.31 12.18 -2.29
C VAL A 52 11.23 11.55 -1.24
N ASN A 53 12.14 12.33 -0.66
CA ASN A 53 12.90 11.91 0.52
C ASN A 53 12.23 12.49 1.77
N ALA A 54 11.81 11.64 2.69
CA ALA A 54 11.17 12.02 3.92
C ALA A 54 12.06 11.64 5.11
N ARG A 55 12.16 12.55 6.09
CA ARG A 55 12.86 12.25 7.35
C ARG A 55 11.91 11.52 8.29
N VAL A 56 12.38 10.41 8.87
CA VAL A 56 11.63 9.66 9.87
C VAL A 56 11.60 10.45 11.17
N ASP A 57 10.39 10.66 11.70
CA ASP A 57 10.19 11.41 12.93
C ASP A 57 10.36 10.55 14.19
N LYS A 58 10.20 11.18 15.36
CA LYS A 58 10.33 10.50 16.66
C LYS A 58 9.29 9.41 16.93
N TYR A 59 8.23 9.34 16.12
CA TYR A 59 7.16 8.34 16.24
C TYR A 59 7.39 7.14 15.30
N ALA A 60 8.58 7.05 14.68
CA ALA A 60 8.89 6.08 13.65
C ALA A 60 7.91 6.17 12.47
N THR A 61 7.57 7.39 12.06
CA THR A 61 6.70 7.64 10.90
C THR A 61 7.33 8.61 9.92
N ILE A 62 6.84 8.58 8.69
CA ILE A 62 7.04 9.61 7.68
C ILE A 62 5.74 10.36 7.43
N VAL A 63 5.85 11.63 7.07
CA VAL A 63 4.70 12.46 6.70
C VAL A 63 4.63 12.59 5.18
N VAL A 64 3.52 12.15 4.60
CA VAL A 64 3.21 12.29 3.17
C VAL A 64 1.81 12.87 3.04
N ASP A 65 1.69 14.00 2.34
CA ASP A 65 0.41 14.70 2.12
C ASP A 65 -0.37 14.92 3.45
N GLN A 66 0.34 15.34 4.51
CA GLN A 66 -0.19 15.55 5.88
C GLN A 66 -0.60 14.28 6.65
N ASN A 67 -0.42 13.09 6.08
CA ASN A 67 -0.73 11.82 6.71
C ASN A 67 0.56 11.13 7.18
N HIS A 68 0.47 10.39 8.28
CA HIS A 68 1.59 9.68 8.90
C HIS A 68 1.57 8.20 8.50
N TYR A 69 2.72 7.70 8.09
CA TYR A 69 2.92 6.30 7.72
C TYR A 69 4.08 5.73 8.52
N SER A 70 3.83 4.65 9.25
CA SER A 70 4.88 4.00 10.04
C SER A 70 5.99 3.41 9.19
N VAL A 71 7.19 3.41 9.74
CA VAL A 71 8.39 2.73 9.24
C VAL A 71 9.09 2.06 10.43
N PRO A 72 9.99 1.09 10.23
CA PRO A 72 10.71 0.46 11.32
C PRO A 72 11.38 1.47 12.28
N ASP A 73 11.20 1.27 13.58
CA ASP A 73 11.60 2.21 14.64
C ASP A 73 13.11 2.43 14.79
N HIS A 74 13.95 1.51 14.35
CA HIS A 74 15.39 1.71 14.26
C HIS A 74 15.83 2.78 13.23
N LEU A 75 14.92 3.25 12.37
CA LEU A 75 15.18 4.27 11.36
C LEU A 75 14.82 5.69 11.80
N VAL A 76 14.42 5.90 13.06
CA VAL A 76 14.10 7.23 13.60
C VAL A 76 15.26 8.20 13.37
N GLY A 77 14.97 9.33 12.71
CA GLY A 77 15.95 10.36 12.39
C GLY A 77 16.66 10.20 11.04
N GLU A 78 16.51 9.05 10.37
CA GLU A 78 17.09 8.78 9.04
C GLU A 78 16.26 9.41 7.92
N LEU A 79 16.87 9.55 6.73
CA LEU A 79 16.16 9.91 5.50
C LEU A 79 15.80 8.64 4.73
N VAL A 80 14.53 8.49 4.39
CA VAL A 80 14.01 7.38 3.58
C VAL A 80 13.44 7.89 2.26
N MET A 81 13.64 7.12 1.20
CA MET A 81 13.05 7.40 -0.10
C MET A 81 11.63 6.85 -0.12
N VAL A 82 10.68 7.67 -0.55
CA VAL A 82 9.26 7.34 -0.55
C VAL A 82 8.71 7.45 -1.96
N LYS A 83 8.22 6.33 -2.49
CA LYS A 83 7.50 6.28 -3.76
C LYS A 83 6.01 6.35 -3.49
N ILE A 84 5.38 7.43 -3.96
CA ILE A 84 3.97 7.73 -3.75
C ILE A 84 3.21 7.38 -5.02
N TYR A 85 2.43 6.30 -4.98
CA TYR A 85 1.53 5.87 -6.05
C TYR A 85 0.11 6.39 -5.79
N SER A 86 -0.79 6.18 -6.75
CA SER A 86 -2.20 6.58 -6.61
C SER A 86 -2.90 5.91 -5.42
N SER A 87 -2.67 4.60 -5.22
CA SER A 87 -3.34 3.79 -4.19
C SER A 87 -2.44 3.35 -3.03
N ARG A 88 -1.13 3.50 -3.14
CA ARG A 88 -0.16 3.01 -2.14
C ARG A 88 1.06 3.91 -2.00
N ILE A 89 1.78 3.74 -0.90
CA ILE A 89 3.06 4.38 -0.60
C ILE A 89 4.07 3.30 -0.27
N CYS A 90 5.22 3.33 -0.93
CA CYS A 90 6.32 2.40 -0.69
C CYS A 90 7.52 3.18 -0.15
N CYS A 91 8.06 2.74 0.99
CA CYS A 91 9.21 3.35 1.63
C CYS A 91 10.46 2.49 1.40
N PHE A 92 11.59 3.13 1.16
CA PHE A 92 12.86 2.51 0.85
C PHE A 92 13.98 3.14 1.68
N TYR A 93 14.88 2.31 2.17
CA TYR A 93 16.10 2.72 2.86
C TYR A 93 17.25 1.86 2.33
N LYS A 94 18.34 2.49 1.86
CA LYS A 94 19.51 1.81 1.26
C LYS A 94 19.11 0.77 0.21
N ASP A 95 18.25 1.18 -0.73
CA ASP A 95 17.71 0.36 -1.83
C ASP A 95 16.83 -0.84 -1.44
N ALA A 96 16.57 -1.04 -0.15
CA ALA A 96 15.64 -2.06 0.35
C ALA A 96 14.26 -1.45 0.62
N LYS A 97 13.19 -2.13 0.21
CA LYS A 97 11.81 -1.77 0.58
C LYS A 97 11.60 -2.09 2.06
N ILE A 98 11.33 -1.06 2.87
CA ILE A 98 11.18 -1.19 4.33
C ILE A 98 9.72 -1.18 4.79
N ALA A 99 8.82 -0.57 4.03
CA ALA A 99 7.40 -0.48 4.37
C ALA A 99 6.56 -0.27 3.11
N GLU A 100 5.33 -0.78 3.11
CA GLU A 100 4.33 -0.53 2.08
C GLU A 100 2.97 -0.31 2.73
N HIS A 101 2.32 0.81 2.40
CA HIS A 101 1.05 1.21 2.98
C HIS A 101 0.05 1.52 1.88
N ALA A 102 -1.23 1.21 2.11
CA ALA A 102 -2.28 1.83 1.31
C ALA A 102 -2.23 3.36 1.51
N ARG A 103 -2.47 4.14 0.46
CA ARG A 103 -2.48 5.61 0.55
C ARG A 103 -3.74 6.07 1.28
N LEU A 104 -3.58 6.98 2.23
CA LEU A 104 -4.68 7.67 2.89
C LEU A 104 -5.13 8.85 2.04
N THR A 105 -6.45 9.05 1.93
CA THR A 105 -7.05 10.15 1.18
C THR A 105 -7.45 11.34 2.06
N GLY A 106 -7.45 11.16 3.39
CA GLY A 106 -7.77 12.21 4.36
C GLY A 106 -6.57 13.13 4.65
N CYS A 107 -6.66 13.86 5.76
CA CYS A 107 -5.61 14.72 6.30
C CYS A 107 -5.39 14.41 7.77
N HIS A 108 -4.13 14.45 8.23
CA HIS A 108 -3.76 14.16 9.62
C HIS A 108 -4.13 12.75 10.10
N GLU A 109 -4.31 11.82 9.17
CA GLU A 109 -4.57 10.41 9.46
C GLU A 109 -3.25 9.66 9.68
N TRP A 110 -3.34 8.56 10.43
CA TRP A 110 -2.20 7.73 10.82
C TRP A 110 -2.42 6.30 10.34
N ARG A 111 -1.46 5.75 9.59
CA ARG A 111 -1.43 4.35 9.18
C ARG A 111 -0.20 3.67 9.77
N LEU A 112 -0.46 2.84 10.78
CA LEU A 112 0.55 2.22 11.62
C LEU A 112 0.53 0.71 11.46
N GLU A 113 1.72 0.14 11.32
CA GLU A 113 1.93 -1.31 11.30
C GLU A 113 2.60 -1.75 12.60
N LEU A 114 2.04 -2.75 13.26
CA LEU A 114 2.53 -3.22 14.57
C LEU A 114 3.98 -3.73 14.51
N SER A 115 4.35 -4.39 13.40
CA SER A 115 5.70 -4.92 13.15
C SER A 115 6.80 -3.85 13.25
N HIS A 116 6.48 -2.59 12.92
CA HIS A 116 7.44 -1.49 12.94
C HIS A 116 7.84 -1.04 14.35
N TYR A 117 7.10 -1.43 15.38
CA TYR A 117 7.29 -0.96 16.75
C TYR A 117 7.82 -2.05 17.70
N LEU A 118 8.16 -3.23 17.18
CA LEU A 118 8.50 -4.39 18.01
C LEU A 118 9.76 -4.15 18.88
N GLU A 119 10.77 -3.42 18.41
CA GLU A 119 11.96 -3.13 19.24
C GLU A 119 11.65 -2.19 20.40
N THR A 120 10.85 -1.15 20.13
CA THR A 120 10.35 -0.21 21.14
C THR A 120 9.47 -0.93 22.16
N LEU A 121 8.56 -1.79 21.70
CA LEU A 121 7.66 -2.55 22.55
C LEU A 121 8.42 -3.60 23.38
N LYS A 122 9.50 -4.19 22.86
CA LYS A 122 10.37 -5.09 23.64
C LYS A 122 10.98 -4.40 24.85
N LYS A 123 11.34 -3.12 24.73
CA LYS A 123 11.85 -2.29 25.85
C LYS A 123 10.74 -1.90 26.82
N LYS A 124 9.51 -1.69 26.35
CA LYS A 124 8.36 -1.31 27.17
C LYS A 124 7.09 -2.11 26.79
N PRO A 125 6.98 -3.39 27.20
CA PRO A 125 5.88 -4.26 26.78
C PRO A 125 4.49 -3.77 27.16
N GLY A 126 4.37 -3.16 28.34
CA GLY A 126 3.09 -2.63 28.82
C GLY A 126 2.49 -1.49 27.98
N ALA A 127 3.24 -0.94 27.02
CA ALA A 127 2.70 0.04 26.07
C ALA A 127 1.86 -0.60 24.94
N LEU A 128 1.97 -1.92 24.73
CA LEU A 128 1.32 -2.63 23.63
C LEU A 128 -0.21 -2.52 23.69
N ALA A 129 -0.82 -2.82 24.85
CA ALA A 129 -2.27 -2.89 25.01
C ALA A 129 -2.99 -1.58 24.66
N GLY A 130 -2.35 -0.44 24.93
CA GLY A 130 -2.88 0.90 24.62
C GLY A 130 -2.39 1.50 23.31
N SER A 131 -1.63 0.76 22.50
CA SER A 131 -1.01 1.30 21.29
C SER A 131 -2.00 1.43 20.13
N MET A 132 -1.93 2.54 19.39
CA MET A 132 -2.67 2.69 18.14
C MET A 132 -2.25 1.64 17.10
N ALA A 133 -0.98 1.20 17.13
CA ALA A 133 -0.48 0.16 16.24
C ALA A 133 -1.20 -1.19 16.46
N LEU A 134 -1.48 -1.57 17.71
CA LEU A 134 -2.30 -2.76 18.00
C LEU A 134 -3.76 -2.56 17.58
N GLN A 135 -4.33 -1.37 17.79
CA GLN A 135 -5.72 -1.08 17.39
C GLN A 135 -5.93 -1.19 15.86
N GLN A 136 -4.94 -0.74 15.08
CA GLN A 136 -4.94 -0.82 13.62
C GLN A 136 -4.50 -2.19 13.08
N ALA A 137 -3.95 -3.08 13.92
CA ALA A 137 -3.55 -4.41 13.50
C ALA A 137 -4.74 -5.25 13.03
N ASP A 138 -4.43 -6.34 12.32
CA ASP A 138 -5.44 -7.28 11.83
C ASP A 138 -6.31 -7.81 12.96
N GLN A 139 -7.59 -8.07 12.64
CA GLN A 139 -8.56 -8.56 13.61
C GLN A 139 -8.11 -9.87 14.29
N LYS A 140 -7.42 -10.74 13.55
CA LYS A 140 -6.86 -11.99 14.08
C LYS A 140 -5.80 -11.73 15.14
N ILE A 141 -4.89 -10.78 14.89
CA ILE A 141 -3.81 -10.41 15.81
C ILE A 141 -4.41 -9.86 17.11
N LYS A 142 -5.41 -8.97 16.99
CA LYS A 142 -6.13 -8.43 18.14
C LYS A 142 -6.83 -9.51 18.97
N GLN A 143 -7.54 -10.43 18.31
CA GLN A 143 -8.22 -11.55 18.99
C GLN A 143 -7.24 -12.47 19.73
N ILE A 144 -6.11 -12.81 19.10
CA ILE A 144 -5.07 -13.62 19.74
C ILE A 144 -4.54 -12.89 20.98
N PHE A 145 -4.23 -11.60 20.85
CA PHE A 145 -3.75 -10.79 21.96
C PHE A 145 -4.75 -10.74 23.12
N GLU A 146 -6.01 -10.40 22.84
CA GLU A 146 -7.06 -10.28 23.84
C GLU A 146 -7.35 -11.61 24.55
N THR A 147 -7.37 -12.71 23.80
CA THR A 147 -7.71 -14.05 24.31
C THR A 147 -6.60 -14.65 25.16
N TYR A 148 -5.34 -14.49 24.75
CA TYR A 148 -4.22 -15.26 25.34
C TYR A 148 -3.15 -14.40 26.01
N TYR A 149 -3.04 -13.11 25.67
CA TYR A 149 -1.87 -12.29 26.02
C TYR A 149 -2.15 -10.95 26.71
N THR A 150 -3.39 -10.67 27.13
CA THR A 150 -3.79 -9.41 27.80
C THR A 150 -2.96 -9.02 29.04
N LYS A 151 -2.29 -9.98 29.70
CA LYS A 151 -1.35 -9.73 30.83
C LYS A 151 0.06 -10.29 30.57
N LYS A 152 0.33 -10.67 29.33
CA LYS A 152 1.53 -11.38 28.86
C LYS A 152 2.06 -10.70 27.60
N GLU A 153 2.06 -9.37 27.60
CA GLU A 153 2.45 -8.54 26.47
C GLU A 153 3.87 -8.86 26.00
N LYS A 154 4.77 -9.18 26.93
CA LYS A 154 6.15 -9.56 26.62
C LYS A 154 6.22 -10.86 25.80
N GLU A 155 5.47 -11.89 26.20
CA GLU A 155 5.42 -13.17 25.47
C GLU A 155 4.84 -12.98 24.07
N PHE A 156 3.83 -12.10 23.93
CA PHE A 156 3.25 -11.77 22.63
C PHE A 156 4.24 -11.05 21.71
N ILE A 157 4.99 -10.08 22.24
CA ILE A 157 6.00 -9.36 21.45
C ILE A 157 7.11 -10.31 20.99
N GLU A 158 7.53 -11.25 21.84
CA GLU A 158 8.52 -12.27 21.48
C GLU A 158 8.01 -13.22 20.39
N LEU A 159 6.70 -13.53 20.36
CA LEU A 159 6.08 -14.36 19.33
C LEU A 159 6.01 -13.69 17.95
N MET A 160 5.96 -12.36 17.91
CA MET A 160 5.80 -11.57 16.68
C MET A 160 7.13 -11.27 15.96
N GLN A 161 8.27 -11.76 16.48
CA GLN A 161 9.61 -11.65 15.88
C GLN A 161 9.88 -12.81 14.90
#